data_AF-A0A0L6UEE4-F1
#
_entry.id   AF-A0A0L6UEE4-F1
#
_cell.length_a   1.000
_cell.length_b   1.000
_cell.length_c   1.000
_cell.angle_alpha   90.00
_cell.angle_beta   90.00
_cell.angle_gamma   90.00
#
_symmetry.space_group_name_H-M   'P 1'
#
loop_
_entity.id
_entity.type
_entity.pdbx_description
1 polymer ?
#
loop_
_entity_poly.entity_id
_entity_poly.type
_entity_poly.pdbx_seq_one_letter_code
_entity_poly.pdbx_strand_id
1 'polypeptide(L)' 'RFNGTRGPAAQAFLQQTGLYCLAHPDQFSDDRRKIIFMLTNLPGDATKWAQLLNQRCGAELI' A
#
# COMPACT_ATOMS: atom_id res chain seq x y z
N ARG A 1 -1.65 2.18 9.33
CA ARG A 1 -0.26 1.67 9.17
C ARG A 1 -0.22 0.17 9.48
N PHE A 2 0.53 -0.63 8.72
CA PHE A 2 0.55 -2.10 8.82
C PHE A 2 1.97 -2.69 8.79
N ASN A 3 2.33 -3.45 9.81
CA ASN A 3 3.68 -3.98 10.04
C ASN A 3 3.99 -5.28 9.28
N GLY A 4 3.10 -5.77 8.41
CA GLY A 4 3.34 -6.98 7.62
C GLY A 4 2.89 -8.30 8.28
N THR A 5 2.17 -8.26 9.41
CA THR A 5 1.66 -9.48 10.05
C THR A 5 0.62 -10.19 9.17
N ARG A 6 0.88 -11.47 8.83
CA ARG A 6 -0.02 -12.29 8.00
C ARG A 6 -1.34 -12.62 8.72
N GLY A 7 -2.35 -13.03 7.95
CA GLY A 7 -3.63 -13.48 8.49
C GLY A 7 -4.63 -12.35 8.69
N PRO A 8 -5.50 -12.40 9.72
CA PRO A 8 -6.61 -11.46 9.89
C PRO A 8 -6.20 -9.98 9.87
N ALA A 9 -5.02 -9.65 10.40
CA ALA A 9 -4.50 -8.28 10.40
C ALA A 9 -4.24 -7.75 8.98
N ALA A 10 -3.73 -8.59 8.07
CA ALA A 10 -3.53 -8.23 6.67
C ALA A 10 -4.88 -7.97 5.97
N GLN A 11 -5.88 -8.82 6.23
CA GLN A 11 -7.22 -8.65 5.66
C GLN A 11 -7.90 -7.37 6.17
N ALA A 12 -7.82 -7.10 7.47
CA ALA A 12 -8.37 -5.88 8.05
C ALA A 12 -7.71 -4.62 7.48
N PHE A 13 -6.39 -4.65 7.28
CA PHE A 13 -5.67 -3.56 6.63
C PHE A 13 -6.12 -3.33 5.18
N LEU A 14 -6.25 -4.40 4.38
CA LEU A 14 -6.73 -4.30 3.00
C LEU A 14 -8.17 -3.77 2.93
N GLN A 15 -9.06 -4.21 3.84
CA GLN A 15 -10.43 -3.73 3.89
C GLN A 15 -10.49 -2.23 4.24
N GLN A 16 -9.78 -1.78 5.28
CA GLN A 16 -9.76 -0.37 5.67
C GLN A 16 -9.17 0.53 4.58
N THR A 17 -8.04 0.13 3.99
CA THR A 17 -7.40 0.94 2.93
C THR A 17 -8.23 0.97 1.65
N GLY A 18 -8.88 -0.15 1.29
CA GLY A 18 -9.81 -0.21 0.18
C GLY A 18 -11.01 0.72 0.37
N LEU A 19 -11.63 0.69 1.55
CA LEU A 19 -12.74 1.61 1.88
C LEU A 19 -12.30 3.08 1.84
N TYR A 20 -11.10 3.40 2.34
CA TYR A 20 -10.57 4.76 2.28
C TYR A 20 -10.38 5.22 0.83
N CYS A 21 -9.85 4.36 -0.04
CA CYS A 21 -9.68 4.68 -1.46
C CYS A 21 -11.04 4.91 -2.16
N LEU A 22 -12.05 4.08 -1.85
CA LEU A 22 -13.40 4.23 -2.40
C LEU A 22 -14.09 5.52 -1.94
N ALA A 23 -13.82 5.96 -0.71
CA ALA A 23 -14.38 7.19 -0.16
C ALA A 23 -13.76 8.48 -0.76
N HIS A 24 -12.59 8.38 -1.39
CA HIS A 24 -11.85 9.54 -1.94
C HIS A 24 -11.45 9.30 -3.41
N PRO A 25 -12.41 9.11 -4.33
CA PRO A 25 -12.13 8.76 -5.72
C PRO A 25 -11.35 9.84 -6.49
N ASP A 26 -11.43 11.10 -6.06
CA ASP A 26 -10.65 12.23 -6.57
C ASP A 26 -9.14 12.10 -6.26
N GLN A 27 -8.82 11.59 -5.06
CA GLN A 27 -7.43 11.35 -4.63
C GLN A 27 -6.86 10.05 -5.21
N PHE A 28 -7.73 9.06 -5.43
CA PHE A 28 -7.37 7.71 -5.91
C PHE A 28 -7.89 7.41 -7.31
N SER A 29 -7.73 8.38 -8.22
CA SER A 29 -8.21 8.33 -9.60
C SER A 29 -7.51 7.27 -10.47
N ASP A 30 -6.33 6.81 -10.06
CA ASP A 30 -5.54 5.81 -10.76
C ASP A 30 -4.95 4.78 -9.79
N ASP A 31 -4.56 3.61 -10.33
CA ASP A 31 -4.03 2.53 -9.52
C ASP A 31 -2.64 2.83 -8.95
N ARG A 32 -1.87 3.71 -9.61
CA ARG A 32 -0.54 4.14 -9.11
C ARG A 32 -0.69 4.84 -7.77
N ARG A 33 -1.65 5.76 -7.61
CA ARG A 33 -1.92 6.47 -6.35
C ARG A 33 -2.36 5.53 -5.24
N LYS A 34 -3.20 4.54 -5.57
CA LYS A 34 -3.63 3.50 -4.61
C LYS A 34 -2.43 2.69 -4.12
N ILE A 35 -1.55 2.27 -5.03
CA ILE A 35 -0.34 1.54 -4.70
C ILE A 35 0.58 2.38 -3.81
N ILE A 36 0.89 3.64 -4.20
CA ILE A 36 1.72 4.55 -3.38
C ILE A 36 1.16 4.70 -1.97
N PHE A 37 -0.15 4.91 -1.84
CA PHE A 37 -0.80 5.04 -0.54
C PHE A 37 -0.70 3.77 0.31
N MET A 38 -0.87 2.59 -0.29
CA MET A 38 -0.67 1.33 0.42
C MET A 38 0.78 1.20 0.91
N LEU A 39 1.76 1.50 0.06
CA LEU A 39 3.19 1.41 0.39
C LEU A 39 3.61 2.40 1.49
N THR A 40 3.13 3.65 1.45
CA THR A 40 3.40 4.67 2.49
C THR A 40 2.77 4.31 3.85
N ASN A 41 1.78 3.43 3.86
CA ASN A 41 1.16 2.91 5.07
C ASN A 41 1.87 1.68 5.67
N LEU A 42 2.97 1.23 5.06
CA LEU A 42 3.81 0.14 5.56
C LEU A 42 4.99 0.68 6.38
N PRO A 43 4.97 0.63 7.72
CA PRO A 43 6.13 0.91 8.56
C PRO A 43 7.16 -0.24 8.57
N GLY A 44 8.42 0.10 8.85
CA GLY A 44 9.45 -0.86 9.26
C GLY A 44 9.82 -1.88 8.18
N ASP A 45 9.86 -3.15 8.55
CA ASP A 45 10.27 -4.23 7.62
C ASP A 45 9.33 -4.37 6.42
N ALA A 46 8.06 -3.97 6.54
CA ALA A 46 7.13 -3.96 5.42
C ALA A 46 7.54 -2.95 4.32
N THR A 47 8.26 -1.87 4.67
CA THR A 47 8.85 -0.93 3.70
C THR A 47 9.97 -1.58 2.87
N LYS A 48 10.73 -2.53 3.44
CA LYS A 48 11.79 -3.25 2.70
C LYS A 48 11.21 -4.14 1.60
N TRP A 49 10.04 -4.74 1.85
CA TRP A 49 9.30 -5.49 0.82
C TRP A 49 8.80 -4.60 -0.31
N ALA A 50 8.32 -3.39 0.01
CA ALA A 50 7.92 -2.40 -0.98
C ALA A 50 9.07 -1.99 -1.91
N GLN A 51 10.27 -1.78 -1.35
CA GLN A 51 11.48 -1.45 -2.12
C GLN A 51 11.90 -2.55 -3.10
N LEU A 52 11.78 -3.81 -2.68
CA LEU A 52 12.07 -4.97 -3.53
C LEU A 52 11.12 -5.08 -4.74
N LEU A 53 9.84 -4.75 -4.56
CA LEU A 53 8.88 -4.66 -5.66
C LEU A 53 9.20 -3.50 -6.60
N ASN A 54 9.61 -2.35 -6.04
CA ASN A 54 10.04 -1.18 -6.81
C ASN A 54 11.21 -1.51 -7.76
N GLN A 55 12.24 -2.17 -7.24
CA GLN A 55 13.41 -2.59 -8.02
C GLN A 55 13.08 -3.59 -9.14
N ARG A 56 12.09 -4.47 -8.93
CA ARG A 56 11.71 -5.50 -9.90
C ARG A 56 10.80 -4.98 -11.01
N CYS A 57 9.98 -3.98 -10.72
CA CYS A 57 9.03 -3.42 -11.68
C CYS A 57 9.56 -2.20 -12.44
N GLY A 58 10.77 -1.70 -12.14
CA GLY A 58 11.33 -0.50 -12.78
C GLY A 58 10.48 0.76 -12.54
N ALA A 59 9.56 0.72 -11.57
CA ALA A 59 8.79 1.88 -11.19
C ALA A 59 9.69 2.75 -10.29
N GLU A 60 9.94 3.99 -10.67
CA GLU A 60 10.50 4.97 -9.73
C GLU A 60 9.35 5.45 -8.84
N LEU A 61 9.23 4.82 -7.67
CA LEU A 61 8.62 5.42 -6.50
C LEU A 61 9.71 5.85 -5.53
N ILE A 62 10.34 6.97 -5.87
CA ILE A 62 10.63 8.18 -5.07
C ILE A 62 11.18 9.20 -6.08
#